data_AF-A0AAD7FF00-F1
#
_entry.id   AF-A0AAD7FF00-F1
#
_cell.length_a   1.000
_cell.length_b   1.000
_cell.length_c   1.000
_cell.angle_alpha   90.00
_cell.angle_beta   90.00
_cell.angle_gamma   90.00
#
_symmetry.space_group_name_H-M   'P 1'
#
loop_
_entity.id
_entity.type
_entity.pdbx_description
1 polymer ?
#
loop_
_entity_poly.entity_id
_entity_poly.type
_entity_poly.pdbx_seq_one_letter_code
_entity_poly.pdbx_strand_id
1 'polypeptide(L)'
;MAIDGCMKLLWRMTTSIATGSTPWLRKLLERGFLRALVLITIQCVRQQWRIEFHVRLHLCLGLPAGLVYYHAAVAYRNSLAAVQELISSDDFKKSPLFESWGKVWDSANECLDVLDEYESEFFESWRACDNLECSNIRDAHDMAGRCSRCQAFYYCSPECQITDWEIAHRDTCSSYERILLCERATRPQTLMFRERSFLRALIHQKYDRERRNICAQQVRLLASYPSEDKSKKNIFTFFDYCNCPPVIYIYAIHPSDAHARTRLAQMVNWDLDSAEWHNLVQRAQDDEGYMHLHAMRILEGGGGGRVWVIPLRTDDPGIHVGVVELAKRVRGGELAGQEDLLREIDDLLEEEADVLEIH
;
A
#
# COMPACT_ATOMS: atom_id res chain seq x y z
N MET A 1 -26.86 28.76 17.65
CA MET A 1 -27.43 27.39 17.61
C MET A 1 -27.10 26.63 16.32
N ALA A 2 -27.18 27.22 15.11
CA ALA A 2 -26.90 26.48 13.87
C ALA A 2 -25.46 25.95 13.75
N ILE A 3 -24.45 26.71 14.22
CA ILE A 3 -23.03 26.34 14.14
C ILE A 3 -22.72 25.08 14.97
N ASP A 4 -23.26 25.01 16.18
CA ASP A 4 -23.03 23.87 17.09
C ASP A 4 -23.61 22.56 16.51
N GLY A 5 -24.73 22.65 15.80
CA GLY A 5 -25.31 21.53 15.05
C GLY A 5 -24.44 21.10 13.87
N CYS A 6 -23.94 22.04 13.07
CA CYS A 6 -23.01 21.76 11.98
C CYS A 6 -21.70 21.14 12.49
N MET A 7 -21.19 21.61 13.63
CA MET A 7 -19.98 21.07 14.25
C MET A 7 -20.18 19.66 14.78
N LYS A 8 -21.32 19.37 15.43
CA LYS A 8 -21.66 18.00 15.85
C LYS A 8 -21.83 17.05 14.67
N LEU A 9 -22.42 17.54 13.57
CA LEU A 9 -22.57 16.75 12.35
C LEU A 9 -21.20 16.51 11.69
N LEU A 10 -20.39 17.55 11.54
CA LEU A 10 -19.03 17.46 11.01
C LEU A 10 -18.20 16.50 11.86
N TRP A 11 -18.23 16.63 13.19
CA TRP A 11 -17.57 15.72 14.12
C TRP A 11 -18.03 14.28 13.97
N ARG A 12 -19.34 14.01 13.85
CA ARG A 12 -19.86 12.66 13.64
C ARG A 12 -19.41 12.08 12.29
N MET A 13 -19.55 12.85 11.21
CA MET A 13 -19.15 12.44 9.87
C MET A 13 -17.64 12.16 9.82
N THR A 14 -16.85 13.05 10.41
CA THR A 14 -15.39 12.94 10.42
C THR A 14 -14.87 11.88 11.37
N THR A 15 -15.55 11.64 12.50
CA THR A 15 -15.28 10.45 13.33
C THR A 15 -15.58 9.19 12.52
N SER A 16 -16.69 9.14 11.77
CA SER A 16 -17.00 8.00 10.89
C SER A 16 -15.96 7.78 9.77
N ILE A 17 -15.38 8.87 9.22
CA ILE A 17 -14.28 8.82 8.24
C ILE A 17 -12.97 8.37 8.90
N ALA A 18 -12.61 8.96 10.04
CA ALA A 18 -11.43 8.60 10.83
C ALA A 18 -11.51 7.18 11.39
N THR A 19 -12.73 6.65 11.51
CA THR A 19 -12.97 5.25 11.80
C THR A 19 -13.03 4.40 10.54
N GLY A 20 -12.46 4.80 9.40
CA GLY A 20 -12.23 3.95 8.22
C GLY A 20 -13.45 3.28 7.60
N SER A 21 -14.64 3.88 7.71
CA SER A 21 -15.83 3.30 7.11
C SER A 21 -15.95 3.70 5.63
N THR A 22 -15.25 2.98 4.75
CA THR A 22 -15.19 3.23 3.30
C THR A 22 -16.55 3.51 2.64
N PRO A 23 -17.63 2.75 2.94
CA PRO A 23 -18.94 3.01 2.32
C PRO A 23 -19.52 4.38 2.68
N TRP A 24 -19.14 4.95 3.84
CA TRP A 24 -19.61 6.26 4.24
C TRP A 24 -18.84 7.37 3.54
N LEU A 25 -17.52 7.30 3.45
CA LEU A 25 -16.74 8.36 2.79
C LEU A 25 -17.22 8.59 1.36
N ARG A 26 -17.42 7.51 0.59
CA ARG A 26 -18.05 7.57 -0.75
C ARG A 26 -19.38 8.35 -0.71
N LYS A 27 -20.33 7.90 0.11
CA LYS A 27 -21.67 8.53 0.22
C LYS A 27 -21.61 9.98 0.68
N LEU A 28 -20.63 10.33 1.51
CA LEU A 28 -20.43 11.69 1.98
C LEU A 28 -19.93 12.58 0.84
N LEU A 29 -18.93 12.14 0.10
CA LEU A 29 -18.40 12.84 -1.08
C LEU A 29 -19.52 13.05 -2.12
N GLU A 30 -20.27 11.99 -2.46
CA GLU A 30 -21.42 12.06 -3.37
C GLU A 30 -22.51 13.05 -2.91
N ARG A 31 -22.59 13.37 -1.60
CA ARG A 31 -23.53 14.33 -1.01
C ARG A 31 -22.94 15.73 -0.80
N GLY A 32 -21.79 16.03 -1.42
CA GLY A 32 -21.17 17.35 -1.36
C GLY A 32 -20.42 17.62 -0.06
N PHE A 33 -19.98 16.60 0.67
CA PHE A 33 -19.18 16.77 1.89
C PHE A 33 -17.93 17.61 1.64
N LEU A 34 -17.23 17.40 0.52
CA LEU A 34 -16.04 18.17 0.18
C LEU A 34 -16.36 19.67 0.05
N ARG A 35 -17.46 20.01 -0.61
CA ARG A 35 -17.95 21.39 -0.75
C ARG A 35 -18.31 21.99 0.60
N ALA A 36 -19.01 21.23 1.45
CA ALA A 36 -19.34 21.67 2.80
C ALA A 36 -18.08 21.97 3.61
N LEU A 37 -17.05 21.14 3.52
CA LEU A 37 -15.77 21.31 4.23
C LEU A 37 -15.03 22.59 3.80
N VAL A 38 -14.99 22.88 2.49
CA VAL A 38 -14.37 24.10 1.96
C VAL A 38 -15.17 25.35 2.38
N LEU A 39 -16.50 25.29 2.33
CA LEU A 39 -17.35 26.41 2.76
C LEU A 39 -17.21 26.68 4.26
N ILE A 40 -17.17 25.64 5.10
CA ILE A 40 -16.91 25.78 6.54
C ILE A 40 -15.56 26.45 6.76
N THR A 41 -14.52 26.01 6.04
CA THR A 41 -13.18 26.61 6.10
C THR A 41 -13.21 28.11 5.82
N ILE A 42 -13.85 28.52 4.72
CA ILE A 42 -14.00 29.94 4.36
C ILE A 42 -14.73 30.73 5.46
N GLN A 43 -15.80 30.17 6.02
CA GLN A 43 -16.54 30.85 7.10
C GLN A 43 -15.73 30.98 8.39
N CYS A 44 -14.88 30.00 8.70
CA CYS A 44 -14.01 30.06 9.88
C CYS A 44 -13.03 31.21 9.82
N VAL A 45 -12.48 31.50 8.64
CA VAL A 45 -11.60 32.66 8.42
C VAL A 45 -12.34 33.95 8.72
N ARG A 46 -13.54 34.11 8.15
CA ARG A 46 -14.34 35.32 8.29
C ARG A 46 -14.78 35.58 9.74
N GLN A 47 -14.99 34.51 10.52
CA GLN A 47 -15.53 34.58 11.87
C GLN A 47 -14.49 34.31 12.98
N GLN A 48 -13.22 34.13 12.62
CA GLN A 48 -12.11 33.83 13.54
C GLN A 48 -12.38 32.63 14.48
N TRP A 49 -13.00 31.57 13.95
CA TRP A 49 -13.34 30.40 14.77
C TRP A 49 -12.12 29.54 15.12
N ARG A 50 -12.03 29.11 16.38
CA ARG A 50 -11.00 28.17 16.86
C ARG A 50 -11.30 26.70 16.49
N ILE A 51 -11.79 26.44 15.28
CA ILE A 51 -12.06 25.05 14.85
C ILE A 51 -10.97 24.49 13.92
N GLU A 52 -9.91 25.27 13.69
CA GLU A 52 -8.78 24.91 12.84
C GLU A 52 -8.23 23.51 13.17
N PHE A 53 -8.04 23.20 14.46
CA PHE A 53 -7.50 21.91 14.89
C PHE A 53 -8.33 20.73 14.39
N HIS A 54 -9.66 20.78 14.55
CA HIS A 54 -10.55 19.70 14.11
C HIS A 54 -10.54 19.57 12.60
N VAL A 55 -10.69 20.68 11.88
CA VAL A 55 -10.73 20.63 10.41
C VAL A 55 -9.39 20.16 9.84
N ARG A 56 -8.26 20.61 10.41
CA ARG A 56 -6.91 20.17 10.03
C ARG A 56 -6.71 18.68 10.29
N LEU A 57 -7.10 18.18 11.46
CA LEU A 57 -7.01 16.75 11.79
C LEU A 57 -7.72 15.89 10.74
N HIS A 58 -8.92 16.29 10.32
CA HIS A 58 -9.73 15.51 9.40
C HIS A 58 -9.31 15.65 7.94
N LEU A 59 -8.92 16.86 7.52
CA LEU A 59 -8.34 17.10 6.21
C LEU A 59 -7.08 16.27 6.04
N CYS A 60 -6.13 16.39 6.97
CA CYS A 60 -4.81 15.78 6.82
C CYS A 60 -4.81 14.26 7.05
N LEU A 61 -5.63 13.73 7.97
CA LEU A 61 -5.56 12.29 8.29
C LEU A 61 -6.69 11.48 7.66
N GLY A 62 -7.93 11.98 7.71
CA GLY A 62 -9.09 11.17 7.39
C GLY A 62 -9.31 11.02 5.88
N LEU A 63 -9.21 12.13 5.14
CA LEU A 63 -9.54 12.12 3.72
C LEU A 63 -8.49 11.34 2.89
N PRO A 64 -7.18 11.66 2.94
CA PRO A 64 -6.15 10.90 2.21
C PRO A 64 -6.16 9.40 2.51
N ALA A 65 -6.24 9.03 3.79
CA ALA A 65 -6.29 7.62 4.20
C ALA A 65 -7.54 6.88 3.68
N GLY A 66 -8.63 7.61 3.41
CA GLY A 66 -9.84 7.06 2.81
C GLY A 66 -9.83 7.03 1.29
N LEU A 67 -8.96 7.79 0.62
CA LEU A 67 -8.85 7.80 -0.86
C LEU A 67 -8.12 6.58 -1.42
N VAL A 68 -7.47 5.78 -0.58
CA VAL A 68 -6.89 4.49 -0.99
C VAL A 68 -7.94 3.49 -1.49
N TYR A 69 -9.21 3.72 -1.16
CA TYR A 69 -10.30 2.89 -1.64
C TYR A 69 -10.82 3.40 -2.99
N TYR A 70 -10.86 2.50 -3.99
CA TYR A 70 -11.29 2.81 -5.36
C TYR A 70 -12.56 3.67 -5.42
N HIS A 71 -13.64 3.25 -4.75
CA HIS A 71 -14.90 3.98 -4.82
C HIS A 71 -14.86 5.34 -4.12
N ALA A 72 -14.02 5.52 -3.11
CA ALA A 72 -13.82 6.81 -2.47
C ALA A 72 -13.00 7.74 -3.39
N ALA A 73 -11.96 7.23 -4.05
CA ALA A 73 -11.19 7.97 -5.05
C ALA A 73 -12.09 8.47 -6.21
N VAL A 74 -12.92 7.59 -6.77
CA VAL A 74 -13.90 7.95 -7.82
C VAL A 74 -14.88 9.03 -7.33
N ALA A 75 -15.45 8.85 -6.13
CA ALA A 75 -16.37 9.84 -5.57
C ALA A 75 -15.69 11.18 -5.28
N TYR A 76 -14.42 11.16 -4.88
CA TYR A 76 -13.61 12.36 -4.66
C TYR A 76 -13.34 13.09 -5.97
N ARG A 77 -12.86 12.39 -7.01
CA ARG A 77 -12.65 12.94 -8.37
C ARG A 77 -13.89 13.67 -8.87
N ASN A 78 -15.06 13.04 -8.74
CA ASN A 78 -16.34 13.63 -9.15
C ASN A 78 -16.74 14.85 -8.31
N SER A 79 -16.29 14.91 -7.05
CA SER A 79 -16.58 16.01 -6.13
C SER A 79 -15.65 17.22 -6.31
N LEU A 80 -14.48 17.03 -6.94
CA LEU A 80 -13.47 18.10 -7.11
C LEU A 80 -13.99 19.28 -7.92
N ALA A 81 -14.70 19.01 -9.02
CA ALA A 81 -15.27 20.06 -9.87
C ALA A 81 -16.19 21.02 -9.09
N ALA A 82 -16.92 20.49 -8.09
CA ALA A 82 -17.84 21.28 -7.27
C ALA A 82 -17.15 22.20 -6.25
N VAL A 83 -15.84 22.04 -6.03
CA VAL A 83 -15.06 22.84 -5.07
C VAL A 83 -13.95 23.67 -5.71
N GLN A 84 -13.62 23.45 -6.98
CA GLN A 84 -12.50 24.10 -7.66
C GLN A 84 -12.54 25.64 -7.57
N GLU A 85 -13.70 26.24 -7.82
CA GLU A 85 -13.88 27.70 -7.71
C GLU A 85 -13.70 28.19 -6.28
N LEU A 86 -14.18 27.42 -5.29
CA LEU A 86 -14.12 27.79 -3.87
C LEU A 86 -12.68 27.74 -3.34
N ILE A 87 -11.93 26.68 -3.66
CA ILE A 87 -10.52 26.56 -3.24
C ILE A 87 -9.60 27.57 -3.95
N SER A 88 -10.03 28.09 -5.10
CA SER A 88 -9.30 29.13 -5.84
C SER A 88 -9.56 30.54 -5.30
N SER A 89 -10.57 30.72 -4.44
CA SER A 89 -10.95 32.02 -3.87
C SER A 89 -9.89 32.59 -2.92
N ASP A 90 -9.79 33.91 -2.86
CA ASP A 90 -8.87 34.60 -1.95
C ASP A 90 -9.16 34.31 -0.48
N ASP A 91 -10.42 34.12 -0.12
CA ASP A 91 -10.82 33.79 1.25
C ASP A 91 -10.31 32.41 1.68
N PHE A 92 -10.34 31.43 0.78
CA PHE A 92 -9.79 30.10 1.06
C PHE A 92 -8.26 30.15 1.14
N LYS A 93 -7.61 30.87 0.23
CA LYS A 93 -6.14 31.05 0.22
C LYS A 93 -5.61 31.74 1.48
N LYS A 94 -6.39 32.66 2.06
CA LYS A 94 -6.08 33.32 3.34
C LYS A 94 -6.41 32.45 4.55
N SER A 95 -7.02 31.28 4.36
CA SER A 95 -7.37 30.40 5.47
C SER A 95 -6.15 29.73 6.08
N PRO A 96 -6.16 29.45 7.41
CA PRO A 96 -5.08 28.70 8.06
C PRO A 96 -5.01 27.24 7.59
N LEU A 97 -6.01 26.80 6.83
CA LEU A 97 -6.10 25.46 6.26
C LEU A 97 -5.55 25.38 4.84
N PHE A 98 -5.20 26.49 4.19
CA PHE A 98 -4.71 26.49 2.81
C PHE A 98 -3.45 25.62 2.65
N GLU A 99 -2.47 25.75 3.54
CA GLU A 99 -1.26 24.90 3.50
C GLU A 99 -1.58 23.43 3.78
N SER A 100 -2.48 23.16 4.72
CA SER A 100 -2.93 21.79 5.04
C SER A 100 -3.69 21.16 3.88
N TRP A 101 -4.49 21.95 3.17
CA TRP A 101 -5.19 21.56 1.97
C TRP A 101 -4.21 21.21 0.84
N GLY A 102 -3.13 21.98 0.66
CA GLY A 102 -2.07 21.65 -0.29
C GLY A 102 -1.55 20.23 -0.11
N LYS A 103 -1.19 19.85 1.13
CA LYS A 103 -0.71 18.49 1.44
C LYS A 103 -1.74 17.40 1.13
N VAL A 104 -3.01 17.67 1.45
CA VAL A 104 -4.12 16.76 1.16
C VAL A 104 -4.35 16.64 -0.35
N TRP A 105 -4.24 17.76 -1.05
CA TRP A 105 -4.38 17.84 -2.51
C TRP A 105 -3.29 17.03 -3.19
N ASP A 106 -2.04 17.17 -2.77
CA ASP A 106 -0.91 16.42 -3.32
C ASP A 106 -1.12 14.90 -3.13
N SER A 107 -1.42 14.45 -1.91
CA SER A 107 -1.69 13.03 -1.66
C SER A 107 -2.96 12.50 -2.34
N ALA A 108 -3.99 13.34 -2.49
CA ALA A 108 -5.20 12.97 -3.21
C ALA A 108 -4.94 12.83 -4.71
N ASN A 109 -4.16 13.75 -5.32
CA ASN A 109 -3.81 13.66 -6.73
C ASN A 109 -2.93 12.46 -7.00
N GLU A 110 -2.00 12.11 -6.11
CA GLU A 110 -1.25 10.85 -6.26
C GLU A 110 -2.20 9.64 -6.39
N CYS A 111 -3.26 9.59 -5.57
CA CYS A 111 -4.26 8.52 -5.67
C CYS A 111 -5.12 8.62 -6.95
N LEU A 112 -5.39 9.84 -7.43
CA LEU A 112 -6.17 10.07 -8.65
C LEU A 112 -5.36 9.75 -9.91
N ASP A 113 -4.08 10.05 -9.94
CA ASP A 113 -3.18 9.67 -11.03
C ASP A 113 -3.17 8.15 -11.19
N VAL A 114 -3.06 7.42 -10.07
CA VAL A 114 -3.16 5.95 -10.06
C VAL A 114 -4.55 5.50 -10.52
N LEU A 115 -5.61 6.19 -10.12
CA LEU A 115 -6.97 5.84 -10.53
C LEU A 115 -7.17 6.03 -12.04
N ASP A 116 -6.67 7.12 -12.60
CA ASP A 116 -6.77 7.43 -14.01
C ASP A 116 -5.94 6.44 -14.85
N GLU A 117 -4.73 6.09 -14.39
CA GLU A 117 -3.90 5.04 -14.98
C GLU A 117 -4.59 3.66 -14.89
N TYR A 118 -5.13 3.32 -13.73
CA TYR A 118 -5.87 2.07 -13.47
C TYR A 118 -7.15 1.94 -14.31
N GLU A 119 -7.86 3.04 -14.56
CA GLU A 119 -9.06 3.04 -15.40
C GLU A 119 -8.75 3.15 -16.90
N SER A 120 -7.52 3.53 -17.26
CA SER A 120 -7.07 3.46 -18.64
C SER A 120 -6.96 2.00 -19.07
N GLU A 121 -7.31 1.69 -20.32
CA GLU A 121 -7.17 0.35 -20.90
C GLU A 121 -5.72 -0.17 -20.90
N PHE A 122 -4.76 0.68 -20.53
CA PHE A 122 -3.32 0.42 -20.43
C PHE A 122 -2.85 -0.04 -19.06
N PHE A 123 -3.73 -0.23 -18.07
CA PHE A 123 -3.33 -0.98 -16.88
C PHE A 123 -3.21 -2.46 -17.27
N GLU A 124 -2.15 -2.74 -18.02
CA GLU A 124 -1.82 -4.03 -18.60
C GLU A 124 -1.81 -5.04 -17.47
N SER A 125 -2.70 -6.03 -17.57
CA SER A 125 -2.92 -6.99 -16.51
C SER A 125 -1.85 -8.07 -16.53
N TRP A 126 -0.57 -7.72 -16.59
CA TRP A 126 0.51 -8.70 -16.56
C TRP A 126 0.47 -9.46 -15.24
N ARG A 127 0.59 -10.79 -15.33
CA ARG A 127 0.59 -11.72 -14.22
C ARG A 127 1.76 -12.66 -14.28
N ALA A 128 2.38 -12.87 -13.14
CA ALA A 128 3.40 -13.86 -12.96
C ALA A 128 2.76 -15.22 -12.65
N CYS A 129 3.35 -16.27 -13.18
CA CYS A 129 3.02 -17.62 -12.77
C CYS A 129 3.49 -17.83 -11.34
N ASP A 130 2.61 -18.35 -10.49
CA ASP A 130 2.91 -18.52 -9.08
C ASP A 130 3.73 -19.77 -8.77
N ASN A 131 3.82 -20.71 -9.70
CA ASN A 131 4.71 -21.86 -9.57
C ASN A 131 6.16 -21.40 -9.35
N LEU A 132 6.78 -21.79 -8.23
CA LEU A 132 8.14 -21.40 -7.84
C LEU A 132 9.20 -21.83 -8.87
N GLU A 133 8.90 -22.82 -9.70
CA GLU A 133 9.79 -23.27 -10.78
C GLU A 133 9.52 -22.56 -12.13
N CYS A 134 8.62 -21.57 -12.18
CA CYS A 134 8.21 -20.87 -13.39
C CYS A 134 8.26 -19.36 -13.19
N SER A 135 9.12 -18.67 -13.94
CA SER A 135 9.25 -17.21 -13.92
C SER A 135 8.44 -16.50 -15.02
N ASN A 136 7.50 -17.21 -15.68
CA ASN A 136 6.74 -16.62 -16.78
C ASN A 136 5.82 -15.51 -16.28
N ILE A 137 5.93 -14.32 -16.88
CA ILE A 137 4.93 -13.24 -16.79
C ILE A 137 4.15 -13.18 -18.11
N ARG A 138 2.82 -13.11 -18.03
CA ARG A 138 1.90 -13.10 -19.18
C ARG A 138 0.74 -12.15 -18.96
N ASP A 139 0.06 -11.73 -20.02
CA ASP A 139 -1.21 -11.02 -19.87
C ASP A 139 -2.21 -11.88 -19.07
N ALA A 140 -3.03 -11.26 -18.21
CA ALA A 140 -3.99 -12.00 -17.38
C ALA A 140 -5.02 -12.77 -18.21
N HIS A 141 -5.30 -12.34 -19.45
CA HIS A 141 -6.17 -13.05 -20.38
C HIS A 141 -5.52 -14.34 -20.91
N ASP A 142 -4.19 -14.42 -20.91
CA ASP A 142 -3.40 -15.59 -21.32
C ASP A 142 -3.09 -16.55 -20.16
N MET A 143 -3.48 -16.20 -18.93
CA MET A 143 -3.35 -17.09 -17.78
C MET A 143 -4.38 -18.22 -17.83
N ALA A 144 -3.95 -19.46 -17.58
CA ALA A 144 -4.84 -20.62 -17.59
C ALA A 144 -5.87 -20.59 -16.46
N GLY A 145 -5.55 -19.87 -15.37
CA GLY A 145 -6.49 -19.59 -14.31
C GLY A 145 -5.81 -19.22 -13.00
N ARG A 146 -6.61 -19.26 -11.93
CA ARG A 146 -6.15 -19.07 -10.56
C ARG A 146 -6.64 -20.22 -9.69
N CYS A 147 -5.98 -20.44 -8.56
CA CYS A 147 -6.43 -21.41 -7.58
C CYS A 147 -7.88 -21.12 -7.15
N SER A 148 -8.78 -22.10 -7.32
CA SER A 148 -10.21 -21.93 -7.05
C SER A 148 -10.54 -21.74 -5.57
N ARG A 149 -9.65 -22.21 -4.68
CA ARG A 149 -9.80 -22.10 -3.23
C ARG A 149 -9.36 -20.72 -2.73
N CYS A 150 -8.06 -20.45 -2.72
CA CYS A 150 -7.55 -19.20 -2.16
C CYS A 150 -7.74 -17.98 -3.08
N GLN A 151 -7.93 -18.19 -4.39
CA GLN A 151 -8.04 -17.15 -5.43
C GLN A 151 -6.85 -16.17 -5.48
N ALA A 152 -5.76 -16.53 -4.82
CA ALA A 152 -4.57 -15.71 -4.64
C ALA A 152 -3.51 -15.99 -5.69
N PHE A 153 -3.32 -17.26 -6.03
CA PHE A 153 -2.26 -17.73 -6.93
C PHE A 153 -2.78 -17.93 -8.35
N TYR A 154 -2.02 -17.46 -9.34
CA TYR A 154 -2.27 -17.51 -10.77
C TYR A 154 -1.28 -18.44 -11.46
N TYR A 155 -1.73 -19.14 -12.50
CA TYR A 155 -0.90 -20.10 -13.20
C TYR A 155 -1.03 -19.94 -14.71
N CYS A 156 0.10 -19.98 -15.41
CA CYS A 156 0.11 -19.93 -16.86
C CYS A 156 -0.37 -21.25 -17.51
N SER A 157 -0.41 -22.35 -16.75
CA SER A 157 -0.94 -23.64 -17.20
C SER A 157 -1.43 -24.51 -16.02
N PRO A 158 -2.31 -25.50 -16.26
CA PRO A 158 -2.70 -26.48 -15.24
C PRO A 158 -1.52 -27.30 -14.69
N GLU A 159 -0.51 -27.57 -15.51
CA GLU A 159 0.71 -28.28 -15.10
C GLU A 159 1.47 -27.47 -14.05
N CYS A 160 1.64 -26.15 -14.26
CA CYS A 160 2.27 -25.28 -13.26
C CYS A 160 1.50 -25.25 -11.94
N GLN A 161 0.16 -25.31 -11.99
CA GLN A 161 -0.65 -25.39 -10.78
C GLN A 161 -0.42 -26.72 -10.03
N ILE A 162 -0.34 -27.85 -10.74
CA ILE A 162 -0.10 -29.17 -10.14
C ILE A 162 1.29 -29.21 -9.52
N THR A 163 2.32 -28.75 -10.24
CA THR A 163 3.70 -28.68 -9.73
C THR A 163 3.77 -27.83 -8.47
N ASP A 164 3.25 -26.60 -8.51
CA ASP A 164 3.24 -25.71 -7.34
C ASP A 164 2.48 -26.32 -6.15
N TRP A 165 1.37 -27.01 -6.42
CA TRP A 165 0.59 -27.70 -5.40
C TRP A 165 1.38 -28.79 -4.68
N GLU A 166 2.25 -29.50 -5.39
CA GLU A 166 3.07 -30.57 -4.82
C GLU A 166 4.26 -30.04 -4.04
N ILE A 167 4.88 -28.94 -4.49
CA ILE A 167 6.11 -28.42 -3.88
C ILE A 167 5.86 -27.45 -2.71
N ALA A 168 4.81 -26.62 -2.76
CA ALA A 168 4.65 -25.54 -1.77
C ALA A 168 3.21 -25.05 -1.54
N HIS A 169 2.38 -24.94 -2.59
CA HIS A 169 1.08 -24.27 -2.47
C HIS A 169 0.09 -25.01 -1.56
N ARG A 170 0.12 -26.35 -1.51
CA ARG A 170 -0.80 -27.13 -0.67
C ARG A 170 -0.79 -26.70 0.80
N ASP A 171 0.40 -26.49 1.34
CA ASP A 171 0.59 -26.17 2.77
C ASP A 171 0.25 -24.72 3.08
N THR A 172 0.32 -23.84 2.08
CA THR A 172 0.12 -22.40 2.22
C THR A 172 -1.26 -21.93 1.75
N CYS A 173 -1.99 -22.71 0.95
CA CYS A 173 -3.24 -22.33 0.31
C CYS A 173 -4.28 -21.76 1.30
N SER A 174 -4.47 -22.43 2.44
CA SER A 174 -5.42 -21.99 3.47
C SER A 174 -4.99 -20.72 4.20
N SER A 175 -3.68 -20.50 4.37
CA SER A 175 -3.12 -19.27 4.91
C SER A 175 -3.42 -18.10 3.97
N TYR A 176 -3.14 -18.26 2.67
CA TYR A 176 -3.42 -17.21 1.68
C TYR A 176 -4.90 -16.92 1.51
N GLU A 177 -5.76 -17.96 1.55
CA GLU A 177 -7.22 -17.81 1.59
C GLU A 177 -7.64 -16.89 2.76
N ARG A 178 -7.16 -17.18 3.98
CA ARG A 178 -7.45 -16.36 5.17
C ARG A 178 -6.88 -14.94 5.09
N ILE A 179 -5.62 -14.79 4.65
CA ILE A 179 -4.90 -13.51 4.58
C ILE A 179 -5.54 -12.59 3.54
N LEU A 180 -5.79 -13.09 2.33
CA LEU A 180 -6.14 -12.27 1.17
C LEU A 180 -7.65 -12.12 0.97
N LEU A 181 -8.45 -13.16 1.28
CA LEU A 181 -9.91 -13.06 1.23
C LEU A 181 -10.50 -12.49 2.52
N CYS A 182 -9.69 -12.39 3.58
CA CYS A 182 -10.08 -11.78 4.85
C CYS A 182 -11.40 -12.36 5.40
N GLU A 183 -11.60 -13.68 5.26
CA GLU A 183 -12.78 -14.41 5.74
C GLU A 183 -12.81 -14.59 7.27
N ARG A 184 -12.38 -13.58 8.03
CA ARG A 184 -12.69 -13.60 9.47
C ARG A 184 -14.15 -13.21 9.62
N ALA A 185 -14.96 -14.17 10.08
CA ALA A 185 -16.40 -14.05 10.33
C ALA A 185 -16.83 -12.84 11.19
N THR A 186 -15.88 -12.13 11.81
CA THR A 186 -16.10 -10.96 12.65
C THR A 186 -15.99 -9.61 11.92
N ARG A 187 -15.51 -9.56 10.67
CA ARG A 187 -15.36 -8.29 9.90
C ARG A 187 -16.21 -8.31 8.62
N PRO A 188 -17.40 -7.67 8.62
CA PRO A 188 -18.39 -7.81 7.55
C PRO A 188 -18.06 -7.08 6.23
N GLN A 189 -16.82 -6.60 6.03
CA GLN A 189 -16.42 -5.90 4.81
C GLN A 189 -15.22 -6.58 4.16
N THR A 190 -15.50 -7.59 3.35
CA THR A 190 -14.54 -8.13 2.38
C THR A 190 -14.29 -7.06 1.32
N LEU A 191 -13.02 -6.73 1.07
CA LEU A 191 -12.65 -5.83 -0.03
C LEU A 191 -13.13 -6.44 -1.35
N MET A 192 -13.81 -5.68 -2.18
CA MET A 192 -14.23 -6.14 -3.50
C MET A 192 -13.01 -6.38 -4.39
N PHE A 193 -13.18 -7.20 -5.43
CA PHE A 193 -12.09 -7.49 -6.39
C PHE A 193 -11.45 -6.20 -6.93
N ARG A 194 -12.28 -5.25 -7.39
CA ARG A 194 -11.81 -3.96 -7.91
C ARG A 194 -11.05 -3.12 -6.87
N GLU A 195 -11.44 -3.19 -5.60
CA GLU A 195 -10.73 -2.49 -4.53
C GLU A 195 -9.35 -3.11 -4.28
N ARG A 196 -9.24 -4.44 -4.30
CA ARG A 196 -7.95 -5.13 -4.15
C ARG A 196 -7.02 -4.82 -5.33
N SER A 197 -7.52 -4.86 -6.56
CA SER A 197 -6.75 -4.48 -7.75
C SER A 197 -6.25 -3.04 -7.66
N PHE A 198 -7.12 -2.09 -7.33
CA PHE A 198 -6.71 -0.70 -7.17
C PHE A 198 -5.70 -0.48 -6.03
N LEU A 199 -5.86 -1.15 -4.89
CA LEU A 199 -4.89 -1.08 -3.79
C LEU A 199 -3.52 -1.64 -4.20
N ARG A 200 -3.50 -2.68 -5.06
CA ARG A 200 -2.24 -3.19 -5.62
C ARG A 200 -1.60 -2.16 -6.57
N ALA A 201 -2.40 -1.55 -7.45
CA ALA A 201 -1.93 -0.47 -8.32
C ALA A 201 -1.29 0.69 -7.51
N LEU A 202 -1.92 1.06 -6.40
CA LEU A 202 -1.40 2.07 -5.48
C LEU A 202 -0.04 1.69 -4.90
N ILE A 203 0.12 0.45 -4.40
CA ILE A 203 1.42 -0.01 -3.90
C ILE A 203 2.45 -0.04 -5.00
N HIS A 204 2.11 -0.56 -6.17
CA HIS A 204 3.02 -0.69 -7.30
C HIS A 204 3.58 0.68 -7.71
N GLN A 205 2.70 1.63 -8.03
CA GLN A 205 3.13 2.96 -8.44
C GLN A 205 3.94 3.67 -7.32
N LYS A 206 3.57 3.45 -6.05
CA LYS A 206 4.33 4.01 -4.92
C LYS A 206 5.69 3.34 -4.76
N TYR A 207 5.78 2.03 -4.99
CA TYR A 207 7.04 1.30 -5.00
C TYR A 207 7.95 1.85 -6.10
N ASP A 208 7.45 1.97 -7.33
CA ASP A 208 8.26 2.45 -8.47
C ASP A 208 8.82 3.85 -8.23
N ARG A 209 7.95 4.78 -7.77
CA ARG A 209 8.35 6.16 -7.45
C ARG A 209 9.40 6.23 -6.34
N GLU A 210 9.36 5.31 -5.39
CA GLU A 210 10.25 5.27 -4.22
C GLU A 210 11.34 4.20 -4.34
N ARG A 211 11.46 3.52 -5.49
CA ARG A 211 12.23 2.29 -5.69
C ARG A 211 13.68 2.48 -5.26
N ARG A 212 14.28 3.59 -5.70
CA ARG A 212 15.63 4.03 -5.30
C ARG A 212 15.80 4.15 -3.78
N ASN A 213 14.88 4.83 -3.11
CA ASN A 213 14.93 5.04 -1.66
C ASN A 213 14.70 3.74 -0.90
N ILE A 214 13.82 2.88 -1.42
CA ILE A 214 13.53 1.55 -0.88
C ILE A 214 14.78 0.67 -0.98
N CYS A 215 15.38 0.52 -2.16
CA CYS A 215 16.62 -0.23 -2.36
C CYS A 215 17.75 0.28 -1.43
N ALA A 216 17.91 1.59 -1.29
CA ALA A 216 18.93 2.15 -0.40
C ALA A 216 18.71 1.77 1.07
N GLN A 217 17.47 1.76 1.53
CA GLN A 217 17.11 1.31 2.88
C GLN A 217 17.31 -0.19 3.04
N GLN A 218 16.98 -0.99 2.01
CA GLN A 218 17.20 -2.43 2.00
C GLN A 218 18.69 -2.78 2.11
N VAL A 219 19.54 -2.13 1.30
CA VAL A 219 21.01 -2.32 1.35
C VAL A 219 21.55 -2.01 2.74
N ARG A 220 21.19 -0.87 3.33
CA ARG A 220 21.63 -0.48 4.68
C ARG A 220 21.15 -1.48 5.74
N LEU A 221 19.90 -1.91 5.63
CA LEU A 221 19.32 -2.88 6.54
C LEU A 221 20.08 -4.21 6.48
N LEU A 222 20.29 -4.77 5.28
CA LEU A 222 21.06 -6.00 5.09
C LEU A 222 22.52 -5.86 5.53
N ALA A 223 23.17 -4.73 5.26
CA ALA A 223 24.54 -4.46 5.66
C ALA A 223 24.71 -4.47 7.19
N SER A 224 23.69 -4.01 7.93
CA SER A 224 23.69 -3.98 9.39
C SER A 224 23.63 -5.35 10.07
N TYR A 225 23.27 -6.41 9.35
CA TYR A 225 23.24 -7.77 9.90
C TYR A 225 24.63 -8.44 9.86
N PRO A 226 25.02 -9.20 10.92
CA PRO A 226 26.26 -9.96 10.93
C PRO A 226 26.31 -11.00 9.81
N SER A 227 27.48 -11.18 9.17
CA SER A 227 27.67 -12.10 8.03
C SER A 227 27.44 -13.59 8.33
N GLU A 228 27.44 -13.97 9.60
CA GLU A 228 27.30 -15.36 10.04
C GLU A 228 25.83 -15.81 10.16
N ASP A 229 24.88 -14.86 10.25
CA ASP A 229 23.45 -15.15 10.24
C ASP A 229 22.97 -15.30 8.79
N LYS A 230 23.52 -16.33 8.12
CA LYS A 230 23.27 -16.69 6.71
C LYS A 230 21.87 -17.22 6.44
N SER A 231 20.98 -17.23 7.44
CA SER A 231 19.59 -17.51 7.18
C SER A 231 19.10 -16.54 6.10
N LYS A 232 18.52 -17.05 5.01
CA LYS A 232 18.11 -16.30 3.81
C LYS A 232 17.11 -15.19 4.20
N LYS A 233 17.54 -14.07 4.77
CA LYS A 233 16.58 -13.06 5.26
C LYS A 233 15.87 -12.44 4.08
N ASN A 234 14.54 -12.52 4.10
CA ASN A 234 13.73 -11.81 3.14
C ASN A 234 13.58 -10.36 3.57
N ILE A 235 13.36 -9.52 2.58
CA ILE A 235 13.02 -8.12 2.80
C ILE A 235 11.51 -7.99 2.71
N PHE A 236 10.94 -7.22 3.63
CA PHE A 236 9.53 -6.88 3.70
C PHE A 236 9.36 -5.37 3.63
N THR A 237 8.61 -4.91 2.64
CA THR A 237 8.30 -3.48 2.44
C THR A 237 6.88 -3.19 2.90
N PHE A 238 6.74 -2.28 3.85
CA PHE A 238 5.46 -1.99 4.49
C PHE A 238 5.03 -0.54 4.27
N PHE A 239 3.87 -0.34 3.66
CA PHE A 239 3.30 0.97 3.32
C PHE A 239 2.17 1.34 4.29
N ASP A 240 2.38 2.36 5.12
CA ASP A 240 1.37 2.85 6.05
C ASP A 240 0.59 4.03 5.47
N TYR A 241 -0.55 3.73 4.86
CA TYR A 241 -1.51 4.71 4.32
C TYR A 241 -2.48 5.26 5.38
N CYS A 242 -2.32 4.91 6.67
CA CYS A 242 -3.01 5.63 7.75
C CYS A 242 -2.36 7.01 8.03
N ASN A 243 -1.21 7.29 7.42
CA ASN A 243 -0.52 8.58 7.48
C ASN A 243 -0.64 9.31 6.15
N CYS A 244 -0.53 10.64 6.20
CA CYS A 244 -0.48 11.50 5.02
C CYS A 244 0.70 12.46 5.14
N PRO A 245 1.76 12.32 4.30
CA PRO A 245 1.91 11.29 3.26
C PRO A 245 2.07 9.86 3.84
N PRO A 246 1.88 8.81 3.01
CA PRO A 246 2.13 7.44 3.43
C PRO A 246 3.57 7.24 3.89
N VAL A 247 3.78 6.46 4.95
CA VAL A 247 5.12 6.16 5.49
C VAL A 247 5.55 4.77 5.05
N ILE A 248 6.77 4.63 4.54
CA ILE A 248 7.34 3.36 4.10
C ILE A 248 8.31 2.85 5.15
N TYR A 249 8.19 1.58 5.50
CA TYR A 249 9.07 0.90 6.45
C TYR A 249 9.66 -0.35 5.78
N ILE A 250 10.95 -0.57 5.99
CA ILE A 250 11.67 -1.74 5.48
C ILE A 250 12.09 -2.63 6.65
N TYR A 251 11.77 -3.92 6.56
CA TYR A 251 12.11 -4.92 7.56
C TYR A 251 12.87 -6.08 6.93
N ALA A 252 13.82 -6.65 7.66
CA ALA A 252 14.35 -7.96 7.34
C ALA A 252 13.57 -8.96 8.19
N ILE A 253 13.09 -10.00 7.53
CA ILE A 253 12.18 -10.98 8.10
C ILE A 253 12.76 -12.38 7.90
N HIS A 254 12.51 -13.23 8.89
CA HIS A 254 12.86 -14.63 8.86
C HIS A 254 11.64 -15.43 9.37
N PRO A 255 11.36 -16.65 8.85
CA PRO A 255 10.19 -17.42 9.26
C PRO A 255 10.14 -17.69 10.76
N SER A 256 11.30 -17.81 11.40
CA SER A 256 11.45 -18.02 12.85
C SER A 256 11.61 -16.73 13.68
N ASP A 257 11.63 -15.55 13.06
CA ASP A 257 11.81 -14.28 13.78
C ASP A 257 10.51 -13.85 14.48
N ALA A 258 10.34 -14.38 15.71
CA ALA A 258 9.22 -14.01 16.56
C ALA A 258 9.21 -12.51 16.90
N HIS A 259 10.36 -11.83 16.93
CA HIS A 259 10.44 -10.42 17.26
C HIS A 259 9.98 -9.54 16.11
N ALA A 260 10.37 -9.84 14.87
CA ALA A 260 9.82 -9.19 13.67
C ALA A 260 8.29 -9.36 13.62
N ARG A 261 7.80 -10.59 13.85
CA ARG A 261 6.35 -10.87 13.92
C ARG A 261 5.66 -10.06 15.01
N THR A 262 6.20 -10.02 16.24
CA THR A 262 5.60 -9.26 17.34
C THR A 262 5.62 -7.76 17.07
N ARG A 263 6.71 -7.21 16.51
CA ARG A 263 6.78 -5.78 16.12
C ARG A 263 5.73 -5.44 15.08
N LEU A 264 5.61 -6.27 14.04
CA LEU A 264 4.57 -6.11 13.04
C LEU A 264 3.18 -6.22 13.71
N ALA A 265 2.89 -7.29 14.44
CA ALA A 265 1.62 -7.45 15.16
C ALA A 265 1.25 -6.24 16.05
N GLN A 266 2.22 -5.67 16.77
CA GLN A 266 2.04 -4.49 17.63
C GLN A 266 1.79 -3.21 16.82
N MET A 267 2.53 -2.99 15.74
CA MET A 267 2.40 -1.77 14.93
C MET A 267 1.04 -1.69 14.25
N VAL A 268 0.50 -2.84 13.84
CA VAL A 268 -0.60 -2.89 12.87
C VAL A 268 -1.80 -3.69 13.33
N ASN A 269 -1.84 -4.14 14.59
CA ASN A 269 -2.86 -5.03 15.13
C ASN A 269 -3.10 -6.25 14.21
N TRP A 270 -1.98 -6.79 13.70
CA TRP A 270 -1.98 -7.82 12.69
C TRP A 270 -1.94 -9.18 13.35
N ASP A 271 -3.07 -9.86 13.30
CA ASP A 271 -3.27 -11.16 13.92
C ASP A 271 -3.05 -12.27 12.89
N LEU A 272 -1.80 -12.41 12.41
CA LEU A 272 -1.39 -13.64 11.74
C LEU A 272 -0.96 -14.66 12.78
N ASP A 273 -1.48 -15.86 12.67
CA ASP A 273 -0.92 -16.95 13.45
C ASP A 273 0.53 -17.23 12.99
N SER A 274 1.30 -17.90 13.83
CA SER A 274 2.72 -18.17 13.55
C SER A 274 2.91 -19.02 12.30
N ALA A 275 1.96 -19.89 11.96
CA ALA A 275 2.05 -20.77 10.81
C ALA A 275 1.81 -19.99 9.51
N GLU A 276 0.81 -19.10 9.49
CA GLU A 276 0.55 -18.20 8.35
C GLU A 276 1.75 -17.32 8.03
N TRP A 277 2.34 -16.71 9.06
CA TRP A 277 3.57 -15.92 8.90
C TRP A 277 4.71 -16.76 8.35
N HIS A 278 4.96 -17.92 8.97
CA HIS A 278 6.02 -18.82 8.55
C HIS A 278 5.89 -19.21 7.08
N ASN A 279 4.69 -19.64 6.66
CA ASN A 279 4.38 -20.05 5.30
C ASN A 279 4.59 -18.94 4.27
N LEU A 280 4.14 -17.72 4.58
CA LEU A 280 4.30 -16.54 3.72
C LEU A 280 5.78 -16.21 3.53
N VAL A 281 6.54 -16.12 4.63
CA VAL A 281 7.96 -15.75 4.58
C VAL A 281 8.78 -16.85 3.93
N GLN A 282 8.51 -18.11 4.25
CA GLN A 282 9.22 -19.26 3.68
C GLN A 282 9.04 -19.31 2.16
N ARG A 283 7.81 -19.12 1.65
CA ARG A 283 7.57 -19.14 0.20
C ARG A 283 8.38 -18.06 -0.55
N ALA A 284 8.40 -16.83 -0.05
CA ALA A 284 9.19 -15.77 -0.67
C ALA A 284 10.71 -16.07 -0.61
N GLN A 285 11.15 -16.85 0.38
CA GLN A 285 12.53 -17.28 0.57
C GLN A 285 12.93 -18.36 -0.44
N ASP A 286 11.98 -19.25 -0.73
CA ASP A 286 12.11 -20.34 -1.68
C ASP A 286 12.04 -19.84 -3.12
N ASP A 287 11.43 -18.66 -3.35
CA ASP A 287 11.35 -18.01 -4.66
C ASP A 287 12.62 -17.23 -5.05
N GLU A 288 13.69 -17.32 -4.27
CA GLU A 288 15.05 -16.83 -4.59
C GLU A 288 15.16 -15.39 -5.12
N GLY A 289 14.27 -14.51 -4.69
CA GLY A 289 14.26 -13.09 -5.08
C GLY A 289 13.23 -12.72 -6.13
N TYR A 290 12.53 -13.69 -6.74
CA TYR A 290 11.44 -13.43 -7.68
C TYR A 290 10.15 -12.92 -6.99
N MET A 291 10.01 -13.13 -5.67
CA MET A 291 8.85 -12.67 -4.89
C MET A 291 9.28 -11.69 -3.81
N HIS A 292 8.77 -10.47 -3.94
CA HIS A 292 8.93 -9.41 -2.95
C HIS A 292 7.67 -9.35 -2.08
N LEU A 293 7.87 -9.40 -0.76
CA LEU A 293 6.75 -9.29 0.18
C LEU A 293 6.48 -7.81 0.49
N HIS A 294 5.36 -7.33 -0.02
CA HIS A 294 4.83 -6.02 0.37
C HIS A 294 3.62 -6.20 1.28
N ALA A 295 3.37 -5.20 2.11
CA ALA A 295 2.07 -5.07 2.74
C ALA A 295 1.71 -3.60 2.87
N MET A 296 0.43 -3.32 2.93
CA MET A 296 -0.08 -2.00 3.29
C MET A 296 -0.94 -2.07 4.51
N ARG A 297 -0.93 -0.97 5.28
CA ARG A 297 -1.96 -0.69 6.27
C ARG A 297 -2.85 0.42 5.77
N ILE A 298 -4.14 0.15 5.78
CA ILE A 298 -5.21 1.08 5.43
C ILE A 298 -6.13 1.26 6.63
N LEU A 299 -6.81 2.40 6.70
CA LEU A 299 -7.70 2.73 7.81
C LEU A 299 -9.02 1.96 7.69
N GLU A 300 -9.39 1.18 8.71
CA GLU A 300 -10.63 0.39 8.74
C GLU A 300 -11.64 0.90 9.76
N GLY A 301 -12.91 0.56 9.51
CA GLY A 301 -14.04 0.57 10.46
C GLY A 301 -13.62 0.54 11.94
N GLY A 302 -13.87 1.60 12.69
CA GLY A 302 -13.60 1.68 14.14
C GLY A 302 -12.25 2.28 14.53
N GLY A 303 -11.47 2.80 13.58
CA GLY A 303 -10.18 3.47 13.85
C GLY A 303 -9.00 2.49 13.97
N GLY A 304 -9.24 1.21 13.71
CA GLY A 304 -8.20 0.22 13.54
C GLY A 304 -7.53 0.35 12.16
N GLY A 305 -6.29 -0.11 12.06
CA GLY A 305 -5.68 -0.38 10.75
C GLY A 305 -6.06 -1.79 10.30
N ARG A 306 -6.27 -1.97 9.00
CA ARG A 306 -6.26 -3.28 8.35
C ARG A 306 -4.97 -3.43 7.58
N VAL A 307 -4.30 -4.56 7.77
CA VAL A 307 -3.13 -4.93 6.98
C VAL A 307 -3.55 -5.81 5.83
N TRP A 308 -3.00 -5.53 4.67
CA TRP A 308 -3.16 -6.35 3.49
C TRP A 308 -1.78 -6.68 2.92
N VAL A 309 -1.48 -7.96 2.78
CA VAL A 309 -0.24 -8.44 2.16
C VAL A 309 -0.43 -8.47 0.66
N ILE A 310 0.57 -7.96 -0.06
CA ILE A 310 0.63 -7.97 -1.50
C ILE A 310 1.97 -8.60 -1.89
N PRO A 311 2.03 -9.90 -2.19
CA PRO A 311 3.20 -10.44 -2.87
C PRO A 311 3.27 -9.79 -4.25
N LEU A 312 4.40 -9.16 -4.57
CA LEU A 312 4.71 -8.71 -5.93
C LEU A 312 5.76 -9.64 -6.49
N ARG A 313 5.61 -9.99 -7.77
CA ARG A 313 6.56 -10.82 -8.48
C ARG A 313 7.28 -10.01 -9.55
N THR A 314 8.52 -10.38 -9.79
CA THR A 314 9.36 -9.89 -10.88
C THR A 314 9.70 -11.05 -11.82
N ASP A 315 10.00 -10.76 -13.09
CA ASP A 315 10.60 -11.70 -14.03
C ASP A 315 12.12 -11.80 -13.90
N ASP A 316 12.76 -10.87 -13.17
CA ASP A 316 14.20 -10.82 -12.96
C ASP A 316 14.58 -10.59 -11.47
N PRO A 317 15.26 -11.54 -10.81
CA PRO A 317 15.69 -11.36 -9.43
C PRO A 317 16.91 -10.42 -9.31
N GLY A 318 17.39 -9.84 -10.43
CA GLY A 318 18.57 -8.99 -10.52
C GLY A 318 18.60 -7.86 -9.50
N ILE A 319 17.47 -7.18 -9.28
CA ILE A 319 17.37 -6.15 -8.23
C ILE A 319 17.63 -6.74 -6.83
N HIS A 320 17.03 -7.89 -6.51
CA HIS A 320 17.26 -8.54 -5.21
C HIS A 320 18.72 -8.95 -5.04
N VAL A 321 19.30 -9.59 -6.06
CA VAL A 321 20.70 -10.02 -6.07
C VAL A 321 21.64 -8.81 -5.93
N GLY A 322 21.41 -7.75 -6.71
CA GLY A 322 22.18 -6.51 -6.66
C GLY A 322 22.12 -5.82 -5.30
N VAL A 323 20.93 -5.73 -4.69
CA VAL A 323 20.76 -5.21 -3.32
C VAL A 323 21.56 -6.02 -2.30
N VAL A 324 21.59 -7.35 -2.42
CA VAL A 324 22.38 -8.23 -1.55
C VAL A 324 23.88 -8.03 -1.75
N GLU A 325 24.36 -7.90 -2.98
CA GLU A 325 25.77 -7.64 -3.27
C GLU A 325 26.21 -6.25 -2.79
N LEU A 326 25.42 -5.20 -3.04
CA LEU A 326 25.68 -3.86 -2.53
C LEU A 326 25.74 -3.85 -1.00
N ALA A 327 24.89 -4.62 -0.32
CA ALA A 327 24.94 -4.75 1.13
C ALA A 327 26.26 -5.36 1.63
N LYS A 328 26.83 -6.34 0.91
CA LYS A 328 28.15 -6.89 1.22
C LYS A 328 29.26 -5.85 1.05
N ARG A 329 29.22 -5.06 -0.03
CA ARG A 329 30.18 -3.98 -0.31
C ARG A 329 30.13 -2.87 0.73
N VAL A 330 28.92 -2.42 1.12
CA VAL A 330 28.73 -1.45 2.23
C VAL A 330 29.32 -2.01 3.52
N ARG A 331 29.06 -3.28 3.85
CA ARG A 331 29.61 -3.92 5.05
C ARG A 331 31.14 -4.02 5.01
N GLY A 332 31.72 -4.27 3.83
CA GLY A 332 33.16 -4.31 3.60
C GLY A 332 33.84 -2.93 3.63
N GLY A 333 33.06 -1.84 3.70
CA GLY A 333 33.58 -0.47 3.66
C GLY A 333 33.98 0.00 2.26
N GLU A 334 33.57 -0.69 1.20
CA GLU A 334 33.86 -0.31 -0.19
C GLU A 334 33.05 0.91 -0.64
N LEU A 335 31.87 1.11 -0.02
CA LEU A 335 30.97 2.24 -0.28
C LEU A 335 30.94 3.13 0.96
N ALA A 336 31.80 4.17 0.95
CA ALA A 336 32.05 5.01 2.12
C ALA A 336 31.00 6.11 2.35
N GLY A 337 30.17 6.43 1.35
CA GLY A 337 29.22 7.54 1.39
C GLY A 337 27.80 7.18 0.93
N GLN A 338 26.83 7.98 1.39
CA GLN A 338 25.44 7.88 0.93
C GLN A 338 25.31 8.14 -0.57
N GLU A 339 26.10 9.06 -1.13
CA GLU A 339 26.07 9.40 -2.54
C GLU A 339 26.60 8.26 -3.42
N ASP A 340 27.69 7.60 -3.02
CA ASP A 340 28.24 6.43 -3.74
C ASP A 340 27.23 5.29 -3.78
N LEU A 341 26.59 4.99 -2.64
CA LEU A 341 25.53 3.97 -2.58
C LEU A 341 24.36 4.31 -3.50
N LEU A 342 23.93 5.57 -3.51
CA LEU A 342 22.79 5.97 -4.33
C LEU A 342 23.12 5.90 -5.83
N ARG A 343 24.36 6.24 -6.24
CA ARG A 343 24.81 6.07 -7.62
C ARG A 343 24.77 4.59 -8.05
N GLU A 344 25.30 3.69 -7.23
CA GLU A 344 25.32 2.25 -7.54
C GLU A 344 23.91 1.64 -7.59
N ILE A 345 22.96 2.21 -6.82
CA ILE A 345 21.55 1.84 -6.93
C ILE A 345 20.94 2.37 -8.23
N ASP A 346 21.28 3.58 -8.64
CA ASP A 346 20.81 4.12 -9.92
C ASP A 346 21.32 3.24 -11.07
N ASP A 347 22.61 2.86 -11.05
CA ASP A 347 23.20 1.92 -12.02
C ASP A 347 22.46 0.57 -12.02
N LEU A 348 22.21 -0.01 -10.84
CA LEU A 348 21.44 -1.26 -10.70
C LEU A 348 20.01 -1.14 -11.27
N LEU A 349 19.32 -0.03 -11.03
CA LEU A 349 17.94 0.18 -11.48
C LEU A 349 17.84 0.53 -12.97
N GLU A 350 18.93 0.97 -13.60
CA GLU A 350 19.03 1.19 -15.04
C GLU A 350 19.33 -0.10 -15.81
N GLU A 351 20.14 -1.00 -15.23
CA GLU A 351 20.47 -2.30 -15.83
C GLU A 351 19.28 -3.28 -15.76
N GLU A 352 18.53 -3.25 -14.66
CA GLU A 352 17.44 -4.17 -14.38
C GLU A 352 16.07 -3.55 -14.74
N ALA A 353 15.58 -3.86 -15.94
CA ALA A 353 14.23 -3.52 -16.37
C ALA A 353 13.21 -4.46 -15.72
N ASP A 354 12.95 -4.26 -14.44
CA ASP A 354 12.02 -5.08 -13.65
C ASP A 354 10.58 -4.88 -14.15
N VAL A 355 10.00 -5.92 -14.79
CA VAL A 355 8.55 -5.98 -15.03
C VAL A 355 7.92 -6.57 -13.78
N LEU A 356 7.54 -5.67 -12.87
CA LEU A 356 6.71 -6.06 -11.74
C LEU A 356 5.31 -6.44 -12.22
N GLU A 357 4.81 -7.57 -11.72
CA GLU A 357 3.44 -8.02 -11.98
C GLU A 357 2.40 -6.99 -11.49
N ILE A 358 1.43 -6.69 -12.37
CA ILE A 358 0.32 -5.77 -12.10
C ILE A 358 -1.05 -6.50 -12.08
N HIS A 359 -1.55 -6.61 -10.84
CA HIS A 359 -2.94 -6.81 -10.33
C HIS A 359 -4.14 -6.10 -10.95
#